data_AF-A0A3B6RII1-F1
#
_entry.id   AF-A0A3B6RII1-F1
#
_cell.length_a   1.000
_cell.length_b   1.000
_cell.length_c   1.000
_cell.angle_alpha   90.00
_cell.angle_beta   90.00
_cell.angle_gamma   90.00
#
_symmetry.space_group_name_H-M   'P 1'
#
loop_
_entity.id
_entity.type
_entity.pdbx_description
1 polymer ?
#
loop_
_entity_poly.entity_id
_entity_poly.type
_entity_poly.pdbx_seq_one_letter_code
_entity_poly.pdbx_strand_id
1 'polypeptide(L)'
;MATIGRIHVTKDGCPVIFHDDFILTQKTEVLYERRVTDLLLDEFLSYGVQKEPHKVSKPLLRRMEDGRVLAWSTEEDDYLCTLQEVFEHVSPHLGFNIELKFDDNIIYPGVNLNRALQAVLQVVFQYAGNRPLFFSTFQPDAARITRELQSVYPVLFLTEGGTAKHDDRRRNSLDNAIQVCQEYDLHGVVSEVRGVLKNPSAILKAQESNLAILTYGQLNNVREAVYIQYLMGVNGVIVDLVEEISNAVADFSKPDLGQSTFSNSVDICRKHESFSQQQLGFLLRLIPELIQQPH
;
A
#
# COMPACT_ATOMS: atom_id res chain seq x y z
N MET A 1 5.37 11.70 -4.51
CA MET A 1 4.63 11.23 -3.32
C MET A 1 3.23 10.84 -3.76
N ALA A 2 2.76 9.66 -3.35
CA ALA A 2 1.39 9.20 -3.60
C ALA A 2 0.68 8.97 -2.27
N THR A 3 -0.57 9.41 -2.15
CA THR A 3 -1.43 9.09 -1.00
C THR A 3 -2.09 7.74 -1.22
N ILE A 4 -2.18 6.92 -0.18
CA ILE A 4 -2.88 5.64 -0.24
C ILE A 4 -4.34 5.85 0.12
N GLY A 5 -5.23 5.56 -0.82
CA GLY A 5 -6.66 5.40 -0.56
C GLY A 5 -6.99 3.91 -0.58
N ARG A 6 -7.43 3.36 0.55
CA ARG A 6 -8.00 2.00 0.62
C ARG A 6 -9.46 2.07 0.24
N ILE A 7 -9.79 1.49 -0.91
CA ILE A 7 -11.07 1.66 -1.56
C ILE A 7 -11.91 0.41 -1.38
N HIS A 8 -13.06 0.60 -0.75
CA HIS A 8 -14.16 -0.36 -0.74
C HIS A 8 -15.28 0.14 -1.65
N VAL A 9 -16.11 -0.78 -2.15
CA VAL A 9 -17.33 -0.44 -2.87
C VAL A 9 -18.52 -0.84 -2.01
N THR A 10 -19.33 0.15 -1.65
CA THR A 10 -20.58 -0.02 -0.90
C THR A 10 -21.59 -0.86 -1.70
N LYS A 11 -22.62 -1.37 -1.03
CA LYS A 11 -23.63 -2.27 -1.60
C LYS A 11 -24.37 -1.67 -2.80
N ASP A 12 -24.57 -0.36 -2.79
CA ASP A 12 -25.17 0.44 -3.86
C ASP A 12 -24.17 0.93 -4.91
N GLY A 13 -22.92 0.46 -4.86
CA GLY A 13 -21.93 0.65 -5.92
C GLY A 13 -21.12 1.93 -5.81
N CYS A 14 -21.02 2.56 -4.63
CA CYS A 14 -20.25 3.78 -4.44
C CYS A 14 -18.85 3.47 -3.87
N PRO A 15 -17.76 3.86 -4.55
CA PRO A 15 -16.40 3.75 -4.02
C PRO A 15 -16.15 4.71 -2.85
N VAL A 16 -15.72 4.16 -1.71
CA VAL A 16 -15.48 4.88 -0.45
C VAL A 16 -14.08 4.60 0.07
N ILE A 17 -13.52 5.55 0.83
CA ILE A 17 -12.20 5.39 1.46
C ILE A 17 -12.36 4.90 2.88
N PHE A 18 -11.85 3.71 3.17
CA PHE A 18 -11.83 3.16 4.52
C PHE A 18 -10.75 2.07 4.67
N HIS A 19 -10.16 1.94 5.86
CA HIS A 19 -8.99 1.10 6.06
C HIS A 19 -9.31 -0.39 6.30
N ASP A 20 -10.35 -0.67 7.08
CA ASP A 20 -10.71 -2.00 7.59
C ASP A 20 -11.89 -2.60 6.82
N ASP A 21 -11.97 -3.94 6.70
CA ASP A 21 -13.12 -4.59 6.04
C ASP A 21 -14.44 -4.38 6.80
N PHE A 22 -14.35 -4.17 8.12
CA PHE A 22 -15.47 -4.00 9.02
C PHE A 22 -15.46 -2.62 9.65
N ILE A 23 -16.64 -2.03 9.74
CA ILE A 23 -16.88 -0.80 10.48
C ILE A 23 -17.69 -1.11 11.73
N LEU A 24 -17.18 -0.65 12.87
CA LEU A 24 -17.74 -0.94 14.19
C LEU A 24 -18.40 0.32 14.76
N THR A 25 -19.53 0.12 15.43
CA THR A 25 -20.20 1.16 16.19
C THR A 25 -20.87 0.56 17.42
N GLN A 26 -21.19 1.40 18.39
CA GLN A 26 -21.92 1.00 19.58
C GLN A 26 -23.19 1.83 19.70
N LYS A 27 -24.30 1.12 19.96
CA LYS A 27 -25.56 1.74 20.36
C LYS A 27 -25.91 1.16 21.71
N THR A 28 -26.07 2.05 22.69
CA THR A 28 -26.20 1.70 24.12
C THR A 28 -25.03 0.83 24.58
N GLU A 29 -25.25 -0.45 24.87
CA GLU A 29 -24.25 -1.41 25.34
C GLU A 29 -24.00 -2.53 24.32
N VAL A 30 -24.59 -2.43 23.12
CA VAL A 30 -24.45 -3.45 22.08
C VAL A 30 -23.49 -2.95 21.01
N LEU A 31 -22.46 -3.77 20.77
CA LEU A 31 -21.52 -3.58 19.67
C LEU A 31 -22.14 -4.09 18.37
N TYR A 32 -22.11 -3.26 17.34
CA TYR A 32 -22.52 -3.60 15.99
C TYR A 32 -21.30 -3.57 15.08
N GLU A 33 -21.11 -4.66 14.36
CA GLU A 33 -20.05 -4.82 13.37
C GLU A 33 -20.71 -5.14 12.03
N ARG A 34 -20.37 -4.38 10.99
CA ARG A 34 -20.84 -4.61 9.63
C ARG A 34 -19.67 -4.49 8.68
N ARG A 35 -19.67 -5.30 7.63
CA ARG A 35 -18.71 -5.15 6.55
C ARG A 35 -19.03 -3.90 5.75
N VAL A 36 -18.01 -3.17 5.33
CA VAL A 36 -18.16 -1.94 4.56
C VAL A 36 -18.92 -2.19 3.25
N THR A 37 -18.65 -3.30 2.59
CA THR A 37 -19.30 -3.68 1.32
C THR A 37 -20.78 -4.06 1.49
N ASP A 38 -21.25 -4.30 2.71
CA ASP A 38 -22.66 -4.61 3.03
C ASP A 38 -23.47 -3.34 3.38
N LEU A 39 -22.84 -2.17 3.43
CA LEU A 39 -23.48 -0.88 3.73
C LEU A 39 -23.92 -0.16 2.46
N LEU A 40 -25.01 0.58 2.53
CA LEU A 40 -25.31 1.64 1.55
C LEU A 40 -24.41 2.86 1.81
N LEU A 41 -24.20 3.72 0.82
CA LEU A 41 -23.38 4.92 0.97
C LEU A 41 -23.85 5.82 2.12
N ASP A 42 -25.15 6.10 2.20
CA ASP A 42 -25.72 6.92 3.26
C ASP A 42 -25.54 6.30 4.66
N GLU A 43 -25.56 4.96 4.74
CA GLU A 43 -25.27 4.27 5.98
C GLU A 43 -23.79 4.45 6.36
N PHE A 44 -22.87 4.27 5.41
CA PHE A 44 -21.43 4.44 5.64
C PHE A 44 -21.07 5.85 6.08
N LEU A 45 -21.60 6.89 5.42
CA LEU A 45 -21.36 8.29 5.76
C LEU A 45 -21.97 8.72 7.11
N SER A 46 -22.84 7.91 7.71
CA SER A 46 -23.41 8.19 9.04
C SER A 46 -22.50 7.86 10.22
N TYR A 47 -21.33 7.25 9.97
CA TYR A 47 -20.35 6.91 11.00
C TYR A 47 -19.30 8.01 11.18
N GLY A 48 -18.82 8.17 12.42
CA GLY A 48 -17.75 9.10 12.75
C GLY A 48 -18.17 10.57 12.64
N VAL A 49 -17.21 11.47 12.49
CA VAL A 49 -17.46 12.91 12.36
C VAL A 49 -18.40 13.18 11.19
N GLN A 50 -19.36 14.09 11.38
CA GLN A 50 -20.38 14.42 10.39
C GLN A 50 -20.11 15.79 9.77
N LYS A 51 -20.30 15.91 8.45
CA LYS A 51 -20.22 17.19 7.71
C LYS A 51 -21.14 18.27 8.27
N GLU A 52 -22.34 17.86 8.69
CA GLU A 52 -23.35 18.76 9.24
C GLU A 52 -23.35 18.69 10.77
N PRO A 53 -23.20 19.81 11.50
CA PRO A 53 -23.07 19.81 12.96
C PRO A 53 -24.25 19.19 13.73
N HIS A 54 -25.42 19.08 13.09
CA HIS A 54 -26.66 18.59 13.72
C HIS A 54 -27.03 17.16 13.31
N LYS A 55 -26.25 16.51 12.45
CA LYS A 55 -26.55 15.15 11.99
C LYS A 55 -26.15 14.15 13.07
N VAL A 56 -27.04 13.20 13.35
CA VAL A 56 -26.79 12.15 14.33
C VAL A 56 -25.69 11.23 13.81
N SER A 57 -24.55 11.22 14.50
CA SER A 57 -23.41 10.34 14.23
C SER A 57 -23.58 8.98 14.91
N LYS A 58 -23.17 7.92 14.22
CA LYS A 58 -22.83 6.64 14.85
C LYS A 58 -21.36 6.71 15.30
N PRO A 59 -21.05 6.46 16.58
CA PRO A 59 -19.67 6.49 17.05
C PRO A 59 -18.85 5.44 16.30
N LEU A 60 -17.68 5.84 15.80
CA LEU A 60 -16.77 4.95 15.09
C LEU A 60 -15.85 4.26 16.10
N LEU A 61 -15.73 2.95 16.00
CA LEU A 61 -14.89 2.12 16.86
C LEU A 61 -13.88 1.34 16.02
N ARG A 62 -12.77 0.96 16.64
CA ARG A 62 -11.73 0.11 16.03
C ARG A 62 -11.48 -1.13 16.88
N ARG A 63 -11.27 -2.26 16.21
CA ARG A 63 -10.79 -3.49 16.84
C ARG A 63 -9.27 -3.55 16.75
N MET A 64 -8.62 -3.76 17.88
CA MET A 64 -7.18 -4.00 17.97
C MET A 64 -6.86 -5.47 17.67
N GLU A 65 -5.60 -5.77 17.35
CA GLU A 65 -5.13 -7.14 17.09
C GLU A 65 -5.36 -8.09 18.29
N ASP A 66 -5.31 -7.56 19.51
CA ASP A 66 -5.60 -8.31 20.75
C ASP A 66 -7.10 -8.51 21.04
N GLY A 67 -7.97 -8.08 20.12
CA GLY A 67 -9.42 -8.21 20.21
C GLY A 67 -10.12 -7.09 20.99
N ARG A 68 -9.39 -6.17 21.65
CA ARG A 68 -10.00 -5.02 22.32
C ARG A 68 -10.68 -4.10 21.31
N VAL A 69 -11.80 -3.52 21.72
CA VAL A 69 -12.53 -2.51 20.94
C VAL A 69 -12.37 -1.17 21.63
N LEU A 70 -11.85 -0.19 20.90
CA LEU A 70 -11.63 1.18 21.38
C LEU A 70 -12.38 2.17 20.51
N ALA A 71 -12.66 3.35 21.07
CA ALA A 71 -13.13 4.47 20.26
C ALA A 71 -12.06 4.85 19.22
N TRP A 72 -12.51 5.14 18.01
CA TRP A 72 -11.65 5.73 17.01
C TRP A 72 -11.24 7.13 17.50
N SER A 73 -9.93 7.38 17.58
CA SER A 73 -9.37 8.63 18.08
C SER A 73 -8.13 8.97 17.28
N THR A 74 -8.12 10.16 16.67
CA THR A 74 -6.97 10.76 15.97
C THR A 74 -6.77 12.19 16.47
N GLU A 75 -5.61 12.79 16.20
CA GLU A 75 -5.32 14.18 16.60
C GLU A 75 -6.23 15.17 15.86
N GLU A 76 -6.37 14.96 14.55
CA GLU A 76 -7.35 15.61 13.70
C GLU A 76 -8.18 14.50 13.04
N ASP A 77 -9.51 14.61 13.16
CA ASP A 77 -10.46 13.65 12.58
C ASP A 77 -11.36 14.40 11.60
N ASP A 78 -11.75 13.71 10.53
CA ASP A 78 -12.59 14.28 9.48
C ASP A 78 -13.70 13.29 9.09
N TYR A 79 -14.69 13.76 8.35
CA TYR A 79 -15.79 12.91 7.91
C TYR A 79 -15.34 11.85 6.89
N LEU A 80 -16.01 10.70 6.93
CA LEU A 80 -15.84 9.67 5.90
C LEU A 80 -16.25 10.21 4.53
N CYS A 81 -15.55 9.76 3.48
CA CYS A 81 -15.71 10.31 2.13
C CYS A 81 -15.70 9.23 1.03
N THR A 82 -16.20 9.64 -0.13
CA THR A 82 -16.14 8.88 -1.38
C THR A 82 -14.82 9.12 -2.10
N LEU A 83 -14.45 8.21 -3.00
CA LEU A 83 -13.30 8.40 -3.89
C LEU A 83 -13.46 9.63 -4.79
N GLN A 84 -14.69 9.94 -5.21
CA GLN A 84 -14.98 11.13 -5.99
C GLN A 84 -14.61 12.40 -5.22
N GLU A 85 -15.09 12.53 -3.99
CA GLU A 85 -14.81 13.71 -3.15
C GLU A 85 -13.32 13.89 -2.92
N VAL A 86 -12.58 12.80 -2.73
CA VAL A 86 -11.12 12.87 -2.61
C VAL A 86 -10.49 13.46 -3.87
N PHE A 87 -10.93 13.06 -5.05
CA PHE A 87 -10.39 13.63 -6.27
C PHE A 87 -10.73 15.12 -6.46
N GLU A 88 -11.90 15.54 -6.02
CA GLU A 88 -12.38 16.93 -6.11
C GLU A 88 -11.68 17.86 -5.11
N HIS A 89 -11.35 17.37 -3.91
CA HIS A 89 -10.83 18.22 -2.81
C HIS A 89 -9.30 18.13 -2.66
N VAL A 90 -8.66 17.03 -3.07
CA VAL A 90 -7.20 16.89 -2.99
C VAL A 90 -6.52 17.47 -4.22
N SER A 91 -5.43 18.23 -4.01
CA SER A 91 -4.64 18.87 -5.07
C SER A 91 -4.32 17.92 -6.24
N PRO A 92 -4.57 18.33 -7.50
CA PRO A 92 -4.36 17.49 -8.68
C PRO A 92 -2.89 17.14 -8.95
N HIS A 93 -1.95 17.83 -8.30
CA HIS A 93 -0.52 17.54 -8.39
C HIS A 93 -0.10 16.33 -7.54
N LEU A 94 -0.94 15.93 -6.57
CA LEU A 94 -0.67 14.78 -5.72
C LEU A 94 -1.11 13.49 -6.42
N GLY A 95 -0.21 12.51 -6.43
CA GLY A 95 -0.49 11.20 -6.99
C GLY A 95 -1.22 10.28 -6.02
N PHE A 96 -1.76 9.17 -6.53
CA PHE A 96 -2.53 8.21 -5.73
C PHE A 96 -2.08 6.77 -5.94
N ASN A 97 -1.98 6.03 -4.83
CA ASN A 97 -2.07 4.58 -4.84
C ASN A 97 -3.50 4.21 -4.44
N ILE A 98 -4.24 3.64 -5.39
CA ILE A 98 -5.61 3.17 -5.16
C ILE A 98 -5.51 1.69 -4.76
N GLU A 99 -5.52 1.41 -3.46
CA GLU A 99 -5.55 0.06 -2.92
C GLU A 99 -6.98 -0.49 -2.98
N LEU A 100 -7.25 -1.42 -3.89
CA LEU A 100 -8.55 -2.08 -4.05
C LEU A 100 -8.70 -3.15 -2.96
N LYS A 101 -9.62 -2.91 -2.02
CA LYS A 101 -9.82 -3.74 -0.84
C LYS A 101 -10.96 -4.74 -1.02
N PHE A 102 -10.68 -5.98 -0.64
CA PHE A 102 -11.63 -7.10 -0.60
C PHE A 102 -11.34 -7.93 0.65
N ASP A 103 -12.40 -8.31 1.39
CA ASP A 103 -12.30 -9.19 2.57
C ASP A 103 -11.73 -10.55 2.17
N ASP A 104 -10.54 -10.89 2.67
CA ASP A 104 -9.83 -12.13 2.36
C ASP A 104 -10.59 -13.40 2.76
N ASN A 105 -11.57 -13.29 3.67
CA ASN A 105 -12.39 -14.42 4.11
C ASN A 105 -13.58 -14.70 3.19
N ILE A 106 -13.73 -13.93 2.10
CA ILE A 106 -14.82 -14.07 1.14
C ILE A 106 -14.27 -14.53 -0.21
N ILE A 107 -14.90 -15.58 -0.75
CA ILE A 107 -14.74 -15.95 -2.15
C ILE A 107 -15.69 -15.07 -2.98
N TYR A 108 -15.13 -14.10 -3.70
CA TYR A 108 -15.92 -13.22 -4.56
C TYR A 108 -16.15 -13.88 -5.93
N PRO A 109 -17.42 -14.06 -6.36
CA PRO A 109 -17.70 -14.41 -7.74
C PRO A 109 -17.13 -13.35 -8.70
N GLY A 110 -16.58 -13.78 -9.84
CA GLY A 110 -15.95 -12.86 -10.81
C GLY A 110 -16.87 -11.72 -11.28
N VAL A 111 -18.18 -11.95 -11.37
CA VAL A 111 -19.17 -10.91 -11.68
C VAL A 111 -19.26 -9.82 -10.62
N ASN A 112 -19.10 -10.17 -9.34
CA ASN A 112 -19.14 -9.22 -8.23
C ASN A 112 -17.84 -8.40 -8.17
N LEU A 113 -16.68 -9.05 -8.35
CA LEU A 113 -15.40 -8.33 -8.50
C LEU A 113 -15.47 -7.35 -9.68
N ASN A 114 -15.89 -7.82 -10.85
CA ASN A 114 -16.00 -6.98 -12.05
C ASN A 114 -16.90 -5.76 -11.80
N ARG A 115 -18.09 -5.95 -11.21
CA ARG A 115 -18.99 -4.83 -10.89
C ARG A 115 -18.35 -3.80 -9.95
N ALA A 116 -17.68 -4.25 -8.89
CA ALA A 116 -17.00 -3.36 -7.95
C ALA A 116 -15.87 -2.59 -8.64
N LEU A 117 -15.03 -3.28 -9.42
CA LEU A 117 -13.92 -2.67 -10.14
C LEU A 117 -14.40 -1.66 -11.19
N GLN A 118 -15.47 -1.97 -11.93
CA GLN A 118 -16.08 -1.03 -12.87
C GLN A 118 -16.56 0.25 -12.17
N ALA A 119 -17.17 0.15 -10.99
CA ALA A 119 -17.59 1.32 -10.22
C ALA A 119 -16.39 2.21 -9.82
N VAL A 120 -15.29 1.62 -9.37
CA VAL A 120 -14.05 2.36 -9.07
C VAL A 120 -13.48 3.01 -10.32
N LEU A 121 -13.34 2.25 -11.41
CA LEU A 121 -12.78 2.75 -12.67
C LEU A 121 -13.61 3.89 -13.28
N GLN A 122 -14.94 3.83 -13.18
CA GLN A 122 -15.82 4.90 -13.63
C GLN A 122 -15.50 6.21 -12.89
N VAL A 123 -15.37 6.17 -11.56
CA VAL A 123 -15.00 7.34 -10.77
C VAL A 123 -13.61 7.83 -11.12
N VAL A 124 -12.63 6.93 -11.25
CA VAL A 124 -11.25 7.29 -11.59
C VAL A 124 -11.19 8.00 -12.94
N PHE A 125 -11.77 7.42 -14.00
CA PHE A 125 -11.71 8.04 -15.34
C PHE A 125 -12.49 9.34 -15.45
N GLN A 126 -13.51 9.54 -14.61
CA GLN A 126 -14.30 10.75 -14.63
C GLN A 126 -13.66 11.89 -13.82
N TYR A 127 -13.01 11.59 -12.69
CA TYR A 127 -12.60 12.62 -11.72
C TYR A 127 -11.09 12.71 -11.46
N ALA A 128 -10.28 11.70 -11.79
CA ALA A 128 -8.84 11.74 -11.50
C ALA A 128 -8.07 12.73 -12.42
N GLY A 129 -8.62 13.08 -13.57
CA GLY A 129 -7.96 13.93 -14.56
C GLY A 129 -6.60 13.36 -14.99
N ASN A 130 -5.58 14.22 -15.04
CA ASN A 130 -4.21 13.84 -15.44
C ASN A 130 -3.30 13.49 -14.25
N ARG A 131 -3.86 13.29 -13.05
CA ARG A 131 -3.03 13.05 -11.86
C ARG A 131 -2.31 11.70 -11.96
N PRO A 132 -1.05 11.59 -11.51
CA PRO A 132 -0.35 10.31 -11.48
C PRO A 132 -1.07 9.33 -10.53
N LEU A 133 -1.39 8.12 -10.98
CA LEU A 133 -1.92 7.10 -10.07
C LEU A 133 -1.58 5.69 -10.55
N PHE A 134 -1.70 4.75 -9.63
CA PHE A 134 -1.67 3.31 -9.91
C PHE A 134 -2.66 2.57 -9.01
N PHE A 135 -3.08 1.39 -9.45
CA PHE A 135 -3.89 0.48 -8.65
C PHE A 135 -3.00 -0.54 -7.95
N SER A 136 -3.37 -0.91 -6.73
CA SER A 136 -2.78 -2.05 -6.03
C SER A 136 -3.84 -2.91 -5.36
N THR A 137 -3.59 -4.21 -5.20
CA THR A 137 -4.51 -5.10 -4.45
C THR A 137 -3.80 -6.37 -4.00
N PHE A 138 -4.19 -6.91 -2.84
CA PHE A 138 -3.75 -8.23 -2.38
C PHE A 138 -4.45 -9.38 -3.09
N GLN A 139 -5.55 -9.11 -3.82
CA GLN A 139 -6.34 -10.16 -4.44
C GLN A 139 -5.94 -10.39 -5.91
N PRO A 140 -5.35 -11.55 -6.28
CA PRO A 140 -4.84 -11.76 -7.63
C PRO A 140 -5.91 -11.64 -8.71
N ASP A 141 -7.13 -12.12 -8.45
CA ASP A 141 -8.21 -12.05 -9.44
C ASP A 141 -8.70 -10.62 -9.67
N ALA A 142 -8.67 -9.77 -8.64
CA ALA A 142 -8.98 -8.36 -8.78
C ALA A 142 -7.88 -7.63 -9.57
N ALA A 143 -6.61 -7.97 -9.35
CA ALA A 143 -5.49 -7.43 -10.12
C ALA A 143 -5.63 -7.78 -11.62
N ARG A 144 -5.92 -9.06 -11.93
CA ARG A 144 -6.17 -9.52 -13.30
C ARG A 144 -7.33 -8.77 -13.96
N ILE A 145 -8.50 -8.74 -13.31
CA ILE A 145 -9.69 -8.08 -13.88
C ILE A 145 -9.44 -6.57 -14.05
N THR A 146 -8.76 -5.92 -13.11
CA THR A 146 -8.41 -4.50 -13.26
C THR A 146 -7.53 -4.28 -14.49
N ARG A 147 -6.53 -5.14 -14.71
CA ARG A 147 -5.67 -5.08 -15.90
C ARG A 147 -6.43 -5.35 -17.20
N GLU A 148 -7.42 -6.24 -17.19
CA GLU A 148 -8.29 -6.51 -18.35
C GLU A 148 -9.24 -5.35 -18.66
N LEU A 149 -9.76 -4.67 -17.63
CA LEU A 149 -10.73 -3.57 -17.79
C LEU A 149 -10.08 -2.25 -18.21
N GLN A 150 -8.78 -2.06 -17.97
CA GLN A 150 -8.09 -0.82 -18.34
C GLN A 150 -6.60 -0.99 -18.63
N SER A 151 -6.07 -0.11 -19.48
CA SER A 151 -4.65 -0.08 -19.88
C SER A 151 -3.96 1.27 -19.65
N VAL A 152 -4.63 2.23 -19.01
CA VAL A 152 -4.15 3.61 -18.81
C VAL A 152 -3.20 3.71 -17.62
N TYR A 153 -3.58 3.10 -16.50
CA TYR A 153 -2.85 3.22 -15.24
C TYR A 153 -2.18 1.90 -14.86
N PRO A 154 -0.97 1.95 -14.26
CA PRO A 154 -0.31 0.75 -13.77
C PRO A 154 -1.16 0.00 -12.74
N VAL A 155 -1.06 -1.32 -12.77
CA VAL A 155 -1.66 -2.23 -11.78
C VAL A 155 -0.53 -3.01 -11.16
N LEU A 156 -0.40 -2.92 -9.83
CA LEU A 156 0.61 -3.61 -9.06
C LEU A 156 -0.04 -4.62 -8.10
N PHE A 157 0.65 -5.72 -7.83
CA PHE A 157 0.16 -6.76 -6.93
C PHE A 157 0.75 -6.60 -5.52
N LEU A 158 -0.11 -6.55 -4.48
CA LEU A 158 0.33 -6.48 -3.09
C LEU A 158 0.62 -7.88 -2.53
N THR A 159 1.69 -7.99 -1.75
CA THR A 159 2.09 -9.25 -1.11
C THR A 159 2.78 -8.99 0.23
N GLU A 160 2.66 -9.93 1.15
CA GLU A 160 3.46 -9.96 2.37
C GLU A 160 4.82 -10.64 2.16
N GLY A 161 5.15 -11.04 0.92
CA GLY A 161 6.48 -11.55 0.58
C GLY A 161 6.87 -12.83 1.34
N GLY A 162 5.90 -13.54 1.91
CA GLY A 162 6.11 -14.74 2.72
C GLY A 162 6.31 -14.50 4.21
N THR A 163 5.96 -13.31 4.74
CA THR A 163 5.90 -13.05 6.19
C THR A 163 4.60 -13.50 6.84
N ALA A 164 3.59 -13.81 6.02
CA ALA A 164 2.32 -14.37 6.46
C ALA A 164 1.84 -15.42 5.44
N LYS A 165 1.00 -16.34 5.93
CA LYS A 165 0.45 -17.42 5.14
C LYS A 165 -1.04 -17.20 4.88
N HIS A 166 -1.40 -17.26 3.61
CA HIS A 166 -2.74 -17.15 3.06
C HIS A 166 -3.21 -18.49 2.48
N ASP A 167 -4.52 -18.65 2.40
CA ASP A 167 -5.14 -19.78 1.73
C ASP A 167 -4.86 -19.76 0.22
N ASP A 168 -4.87 -18.56 -0.39
CA ASP A 168 -4.44 -18.40 -1.77
C ASP A 168 -2.90 -18.44 -1.85
N ARG A 169 -2.39 -19.55 -2.37
CA ARG A 169 -0.95 -19.81 -2.52
C ARG A 169 -0.23 -18.75 -3.36
N ARG A 170 -0.93 -18.07 -4.27
CA ARG A 170 -0.36 -16.99 -5.10
C ARG A 170 0.17 -15.82 -4.27
N ARG A 171 -0.30 -15.67 -3.02
CA ARG A 171 0.06 -14.57 -2.10
C ARG A 171 1.23 -14.91 -1.17
N ASN A 172 1.67 -16.16 -1.11
CA ASN A 172 2.51 -16.67 -0.01
C ASN A 172 4.02 -16.45 -0.16
N SER A 173 4.49 -15.83 -1.24
CA SER A 173 5.91 -15.49 -1.40
C SER A 173 6.10 -14.38 -2.41
N LEU A 174 7.27 -13.74 -2.36
CA LEU A 174 7.66 -12.75 -3.35
C LEU A 174 7.82 -13.37 -4.76
N ASP A 175 8.33 -14.60 -4.85
CA ASP A 175 8.43 -15.33 -6.12
C ASP A 175 7.03 -15.62 -6.72
N ASN A 176 6.05 -16.02 -5.90
CA ASN A 176 4.68 -16.24 -6.36
C ASN A 176 4.03 -14.92 -6.82
N ALA A 177 4.30 -13.81 -6.12
CA ALA A 177 3.82 -12.49 -6.52
C ALA A 177 4.41 -12.04 -7.87
N ILE A 178 5.70 -12.30 -8.12
CA ILE A 178 6.34 -12.05 -9.42
C ILE A 178 5.68 -12.90 -10.51
N GLN A 179 5.42 -14.18 -10.23
CA GLN A 179 4.74 -15.07 -11.18
C GLN A 179 3.33 -14.57 -11.53
N VAL A 180 2.55 -14.11 -10.54
CA VAL A 180 1.23 -13.48 -10.77
C VAL A 180 1.35 -12.27 -11.68
N CYS A 181 2.36 -11.42 -11.46
CA CYS A 181 2.56 -10.25 -12.29
C CYS A 181 2.89 -10.62 -13.74
N GLN A 182 3.71 -11.64 -13.97
CA GLN A 182 4.03 -12.14 -15.31
C GLN A 182 2.81 -12.78 -15.98
N GLU A 183 2.04 -13.58 -15.25
CA GLU A 183 0.86 -14.28 -15.79
C GLU A 183 -0.24 -13.30 -16.21
N TYR A 184 -0.45 -12.24 -15.44
CA TYR A 184 -1.52 -11.26 -15.66
C TYR A 184 -1.05 -9.95 -16.31
N ASP A 185 0.20 -9.89 -16.80
CA ASP A 185 0.79 -8.69 -17.42
C ASP A 185 0.63 -7.43 -16.53
N LEU A 186 0.94 -7.59 -15.24
CA LEU A 186 0.93 -6.51 -14.25
C LEU A 186 2.26 -5.74 -14.29
N HIS A 187 2.25 -4.52 -13.76
CA HIS A 187 3.39 -3.59 -13.89
C HIS A 187 4.39 -3.68 -12.74
N GLY A 188 4.04 -4.40 -11.67
CA GLY A 188 4.93 -4.49 -10.52
C GLY A 188 4.31 -5.13 -9.28
N VAL A 189 5.14 -5.22 -8.23
CA VAL A 189 4.81 -5.77 -6.93
C VAL A 189 4.95 -4.69 -5.86
N VAL A 190 4.04 -4.70 -4.88
CA VAL A 190 4.17 -3.92 -3.65
C VAL A 190 4.29 -4.92 -2.50
N SER A 191 5.48 -5.06 -1.90
CA SER A 191 5.75 -6.11 -0.90
C SER A 191 5.94 -5.55 0.51
N GLU A 192 5.58 -6.32 1.53
CA GLU A 192 6.07 -6.04 2.88
C GLU A 192 7.62 -6.07 2.86
N VAL A 193 8.22 -5.06 3.50
CA VAL A 193 9.65 -4.75 3.42
C VAL A 193 10.54 -5.88 3.96
N ARG A 194 10.15 -6.58 5.03
CA ARG A 194 10.89 -7.73 5.55
C ARG A 194 10.91 -8.87 4.54
N GLY A 195 9.83 -9.09 3.80
CA GLY A 195 9.79 -10.07 2.71
C GLY A 195 10.87 -9.80 1.64
N VAL A 196 11.04 -8.53 1.26
CA VAL A 196 12.06 -8.08 0.32
C VAL A 196 13.47 -8.21 0.90
N LEU A 197 13.68 -7.75 2.13
CA LEU A 197 15.00 -7.80 2.79
C LEU A 197 15.47 -9.25 3.04
N LYS A 198 14.54 -10.19 3.26
CA LYS A 198 14.85 -11.63 3.38
C LYS A 198 15.14 -12.31 2.04
N ASN A 199 14.68 -11.75 0.92
CA ASN A 199 14.88 -12.33 -0.41
C ASN A 199 15.41 -11.32 -1.44
N PRO A 200 16.68 -10.87 -1.31
CA PRO A 200 17.29 -9.95 -2.27
C PRO A 200 17.32 -10.50 -3.70
N SER A 201 17.39 -11.84 -3.86
CA SER A 201 17.43 -12.47 -5.19
C SER A 201 16.13 -12.27 -5.99
N ALA A 202 14.98 -12.18 -5.32
CA ALA A 202 13.71 -11.93 -5.98
C ALA A 202 13.60 -10.52 -6.55
N ILE A 203 14.35 -9.55 -6.01
CA ILE A 203 14.42 -8.19 -6.56
C ILE A 203 15.07 -8.22 -7.95
N LEU A 204 16.17 -8.96 -8.08
CA LEU A 204 16.84 -9.14 -9.37
C LEU A 204 15.89 -9.79 -10.39
N LYS A 205 15.17 -10.84 -10.00
CA LYS A 205 14.18 -11.51 -10.88
C LYS A 205 13.07 -10.56 -11.34
N ALA A 206 12.55 -9.73 -10.43
CA ALA A 206 11.54 -8.73 -10.76
C ALA A 206 12.08 -7.66 -11.72
N GLN A 207 13.31 -7.19 -11.50
CA GLN A 207 13.98 -6.25 -12.41
C GLN A 207 14.21 -6.85 -13.80
N GLU A 208 14.69 -8.11 -13.88
CA GLU A 208 14.84 -8.86 -15.13
C GLU A 208 13.52 -9.06 -15.86
N SER A 209 12.41 -9.09 -15.11
CA SER A 209 11.04 -9.17 -15.64
C SER A 209 10.41 -7.81 -15.94
N ASN A 210 11.18 -6.71 -15.84
CA ASN A 210 10.71 -5.34 -16.01
C ASN A 210 9.52 -4.97 -15.09
N LEU A 211 9.50 -5.54 -13.88
CA LEU A 211 8.50 -5.26 -12.86
C LEU A 211 9.01 -4.18 -11.90
N ALA A 212 8.18 -3.17 -11.64
CA ALA A 212 8.44 -2.24 -10.56
C ALA A 212 8.32 -2.95 -9.20
N ILE A 213 9.17 -2.59 -8.24
CA ILE A 213 9.08 -3.07 -6.87
C ILE A 213 8.91 -1.87 -5.95
N LEU A 214 7.79 -1.86 -5.24
CA LEU A 214 7.56 -0.95 -4.13
C LEU A 214 7.50 -1.76 -2.84
N THR A 215 7.70 -1.11 -1.71
CA THR A 215 7.53 -1.75 -0.41
C THR A 215 6.60 -0.98 0.52
N TYR A 216 6.06 -1.67 1.52
CA TYR A 216 5.39 -1.08 2.68
C TYR A 216 5.88 -1.78 3.96
N GLY A 217 5.51 -1.24 5.13
CA GLY A 217 5.77 -1.84 6.43
C GLY A 217 6.66 -0.98 7.32
N GLN A 218 6.80 -1.37 8.58
CA GLN A 218 7.39 -0.52 9.62
C GLN A 218 8.84 -0.11 9.33
N LEU A 219 9.63 -0.96 8.67
CA LEU A 219 11.02 -0.62 8.33
C LEU A 219 11.11 0.46 7.24
N ASN A 220 10.03 0.78 6.53
CA ASN A 220 10.04 1.91 5.60
C ASN A 220 10.06 3.27 6.31
N ASN A 221 9.77 3.30 7.61
CA ASN A 221 9.92 4.49 8.44
C ASN A 221 11.33 4.61 9.07
N VAL A 222 12.30 3.81 8.61
CA VAL A 222 13.68 3.81 9.12
C VAL A 222 14.66 4.16 7.99
N ARG A 223 15.39 5.27 8.13
CA ARG A 223 16.33 5.79 7.11
C ARG A 223 17.28 4.73 6.59
N GLU A 224 17.93 3.98 7.47
CA GLU A 224 18.92 2.96 7.11
C GLU A 224 18.29 1.82 6.31
N ALA A 225 17.10 1.36 6.68
CA ALA A 225 16.38 0.32 5.95
C ALA A 225 15.95 0.80 4.55
N VAL A 226 15.47 2.04 4.42
CA VAL A 226 15.14 2.64 3.12
C VAL A 226 16.40 2.79 2.25
N TYR A 227 17.54 3.15 2.84
CA TYR A 227 18.81 3.21 2.12
C TYR A 227 19.24 1.84 1.56
N ILE A 228 19.10 0.76 2.34
CA ILE A 228 19.36 -0.60 1.86
C ILE A 228 18.44 -0.97 0.70
N GLN A 229 17.14 -0.67 0.81
CA GLN A 229 16.17 -0.91 -0.26
C GLN A 229 16.52 -0.15 -1.55
N TYR A 230 16.95 1.12 -1.41
CA TYR A 230 17.45 1.92 -2.53
C TYR A 230 18.64 1.25 -3.22
N LEU A 231 19.63 0.76 -2.46
CA LEU A 231 20.79 0.04 -3.02
C LEU A 231 20.41 -1.27 -3.71
N MET A 232 19.38 -1.97 -3.20
CA MET A 232 18.82 -3.17 -3.84
C MET A 232 18.07 -2.86 -5.13
N GLY A 233 17.71 -1.60 -5.38
CA GLY A 233 16.97 -1.16 -6.56
C GLY A 233 15.45 -1.28 -6.42
N VAL A 234 14.93 -1.14 -5.20
CA VAL A 234 13.51 -0.89 -4.95
C VAL A 234 13.12 0.48 -5.53
N ASN A 235 12.01 0.55 -6.26
CA ASN A 235 11.57 1.75 -6.98
C ASN A 235 10.84 2.77 -6.12
N GLY A 236 10.24 2.35 -5.00
CA GLY A 236 9.54 3.25 -4.10
C GLY A 236 9.19 2.64 -2.75
N VAL A 237 8.99 3.49 -1.75
CA VAL A 237 8.62 3.08 -0.40
C VAL A 237 7.33 3.77 0.02
N ILE A 238 6.42 3.00 0.58
CA ILE A 238 5.22 3.47 1.28
C ILE A 238 5.60 3.67 2.74
N VAL A 239 5.33 4.87 3.26
CA VAL A 239 5.78 5.33 4.58
C VAL A 239 4.65 6.01 5.32
N ASP A 240 4.72 5.99 6.65
CA ASP A 240 3.90 6.82 7.52
C ASP A 240 4.60 8.16 7.80
N LEU A 241 5.93 8.14 7.98
CA LEU A 241 6.76 9.32 8.24
C LEU A 241 7.21 9.99 6.94
N VAL A 242 6.25 10.56 6.21
CA VAL A 242 6.46 11.13 4.86
C VAL A 242 7.59 12.14 4.80
N GLU A 243 7.56 13.16 5.68
CA GLU A 243 8.54 14.26 5.62
C GLU A 243 9.96 13.77 5.89
N GLU A 244 10.12 12.97 6.95
CA GLU A 244 11.41 12.41 7.35
C GLU A 244 12.03 11.55 6.25
N ILE A 245 11.26 10.61 5.69
CA ILE A 245 11.78 9.70 4.67
C ILE A 245 11.98 10.41 3.33
N SER A 246 11.15 11.39 2.98
CA SER A 246 11.36 12.20 1.78
C SER A 246 12.67 12.96 1.83
N ASN A 247 13.00 13.55 2.99
CA ASN A 247 14.28 14.21 3.22
C ASN A 247 15.46 13.22 3.15
N ALA A 248 15.31 12.04 3.76
CA ALA A 248 16.33 10.99 3.69
C ALA A 248 16.61 10.53 2.26
N VAL A 249 15.57 10.29 1.45
CA VAL A 249 15.70 9.86 0.04
C VAL A 249 16.36 10.95 -0.82
N ALA A 250 16.04 12.23 -0.57
CA ALA A 250 16.68 13.35 -1.25
C ALA A 250 18.19 13.44 -0.98
N ASP A 251 18.65 12.97 0.18
CA ASP A 251 20.08 12.91 0.51
C ASP A 251 20.81 11.78 -0.20
N PHE A 252 20.15 10.63 -0.47
CA PHE A 252 20.80 9.48 -1.11
C PHE A 252 21.30 9.77 -2.53
N SER A 253 20.73 10.78 -3.18
CA SER A 253 21.07 11.16 -4.56
C SER A 253 22.18 12.20 -4.65
N LYS A 254 22.67 12.74 -3.52
CA LYS A 254 23.75 13.72 -3.53
C LYS A 254 25.10 12.99 -3.63
N PRO A 255 25.90 13.21 -4.69
CA PRO A 255 27.27 12.71 -4.70
C PRO A 255 28.03 13.39 -3.57
N ASP A 256 28.66 12.59 -2.71
CA ASP A 256 29.45 13.11 -1.60
C ASP A 256 30.65 13.90 -2.16
N LEU A 257 30.55 15.23 -2.19
CA LEU A 257 31.63 16.15 -2.56
C LEU A 257 32.66 16.22 -1.42
N GLY A 258 33.23 15.06 -1.07
CA GLY A 258 33.88 14.89 0.21
C GLY A 258 34.94 13.78 0.27
N GLN A 259 35.52 13.35 -0.85
CA GLN A 259 36.90 12.83 -0.96
C GLN A 259 37.17 12.28 -2.38
N SER A 260 37.77 13.11 -3.23
CA SER A 260 38.44 12.60 -4.43
C SER A 260 39.75 13.35 -4.66
N THR A 261 40.84 12.78 -4.17
CA THR A 261 42.16 12.93 -4.79
C THR A 261 42.44 11.67 -5.61
N PHE A 262 42.43 11.86 -6.93
CA PHE A 262 43.04 11.08 -8.01
C PHE A 262 42.78 9.56 -8.12
N SER A 263 42.10 9.15 -9.20
CA SER A 263 42.76 8.52 -10.35
C SER A 263 41.76 8.23 -11.49
N ASN A 264 42.24 8.39 -12.72
CA ASN A 264 41.53 8.14 -13.96
C ASN A 264 41.59 6.64 -14.29
N SER A 265 40.43 5.98 -14.35
CA SER A 265 40.20 4.79 -15.18
C SER A 265 38.70 4.53 -15.28
N VAL A 266 38.25 4.27 -16.51
CA VAL A 266 36.86 3.96 -16.86
C VAL A 266 36.54 2.58 -16.32
N ASP A 267 35.85 2.52 -15.18
CA ASP A 267 35.26 1.29 -14.64
C ASP A 267 33.75 1.47 -14.49
N ILE A 268 32.99 0.68 -15.24
CA ILE A 268 31.56 0.45 -15.04
C ILE A 268 31.43 -0.50 -13.85
N CYS A 269 31.77 0.00 -12.68
CA CYS A 269 31.43 -0.59 -11.39
C CYS A 269 30.86 0.57 -10.60
N ARG A 270 29.54 0.55 -10.33
CA ARG A 270 28.93 1.48 -9.37
C ARG A 270 29.79 1.39 -8.10
N LYS A 271 30.54 2.45 -7.79
CA LYS A 271 31.31 2.52 -6.55
C LYS A 271 30.32 2.30 -5.41
N HIS A 272 30.33 1.12 -4.80
CA HIS A 272 29.62 0.89 -3.56
C HIS A 272 30.27 1.78 -2.53
N GLU A 273 29.59 2.86 -2.16
CA GLU A 273 29.97 3.66 -1.01
C GLU A 273 30.03 2.74 0.22
N SER A 274 31.12 2.83 0.97
CA SER A 274 31.27 2.07 2.21
C SER A 274 30.19 2.49 3.20
N PHE A 275 29.47 1.52 3.77
CA PHE A 275 28.45 1.79 4.78
C PHE A 275 29.00 2.63 5.93
N SER A 276 28.22 3.62 6.38
CA SER A 276 28.53 4.36 7.60
C SER A 276 28.50 3.44 8.81
N GLN A 277 29.17 3.82 9.90
CA GLN A 277 29.16 3.05 11.16
C GLN A 277 27.73 2.84 11.71
N GLN A 278 26.86 3.82 11.50
CA GLN A 278 25.44 3.73 11.87
C GLN A 278 24.72 2.68 11.02
N GLN A 279 24.93 2.68 9.70
CA GLN A 279 24.35 1.70 8.78
C GLN A 279 24.84 0.28 9.06
N LEU A 280 26.14 0.11 9.33
CA LEU A 280 26.72 -1.17 9.74
C LEU A 280 26.12 -1.67 11.06
N GLY A 281 26.02 -0.79 12.06
CA GLY A 281 25.40 -1.11 13.35
C GLY A 281 23.93 -1.51 13.20
N PHE A 282 23.19 -0.84 12.31
CA PHE A 282 21.81 -1.18 11.98
C PHE A 282 21.71 -2.57 11.32
N LEU A 283 22.51 -2.83 10.28
CA LEU A 283 22.54 -4.13 9.59
C LEU A 283 22.82 -5.29 10.56
N LEU A 284 23.78 -5.12 11.47
CA LEU A 284 24.12 -6.13 12.48
C LEU A 284 22.97 -6.44 13.44
N ARG A 285 22.04 -5.50 13.67
CA ARG A 285 20.84 -5.72 14.50
C ARG A 285 19.69 -6.30 13.69
N LEU A 286 19.50 -5.82 12.47
CA LEU A 286 18.39 -6.21 11.60
C LEU A 286 18.53 -7.66 11.12
N ILE A 287 19.74 -8.12 10.77
CA ILE A 287 19.95 -9.48 10.24
C ILE A 287 19.44 -10.57 11.20
N PRO A 288 19.80 -10.56 12.51
CA PRO A 288 19.23 -11.49 13.49
C PRO A 288 17.69 -11.45 13.57
N GLU A 289 17.07 -10.26 13.54
CA GLU A 289 15.61 -10.11 13.59
C GLU A 289 14.92 -10.73 12.37
N LEU A 290 15.52 -10.59 11.18
CA LEU A 290 15.00 -11.20 9.96
C LEU A 290 15.08 -12.73 10.00
N ILE A 291 16.07 -13.30 10.67
CA ILE A 291 16.28 -14.76 10.79
C ILE A 291 15.36 -15.38 11.86
N GLN A 292 15.11 -14.69 12.97
CA GLN A 292 14.41 -15.26 14.13
C GLN A 292 12.87 -15.32 14.02
N GLN A 293 12.26 -14.65 13.02
CA GLN A 293 10.81 -14.72 12.82
C GLN A 293 10.43 -15.92 11.91
N PRO A 294 9.65 -16.89 12.41
CA PRO A 294 9.22 -18.05 11.62
C PRO A 294 8.31 -17.64 10.45
N HIS A 295 8.31 -18.48 9.41
CA HIS A 295 7.46 -18.42 8.22
C HIS A 295 5.99 -18.77 8.52
#